data_AF-A0AAW2QQN6-F1
#
_entry.id   AF-A0AAW2QQN6-F1
#
_cell.length_a   1.000
_cell.length_b   1.000
_cell.length_c   1.000
_cell.angle_alpha   90.00
_cell.angle_beta   90.00
_cell.angle_gamma   90.00
#
_symmetry.space_group_name_H-M   'P 1'
#
loop_
_entity.id
_entity.type
_entity.pdbx_description
1 polymer ?
#
loop_
_entity_poly.entity_id
_entity_poly.type
_entity_poly.pdbx_seq_one_letter_code
_entity_poly.pdbx_strand_id
1 'polypeptide(L)'
;MINVRAIFFNWKTSEQVPAYYALILRSLTVLEGLALYADPNFKVLAASYPYFAKRLLTDPNPYLRDALIELLFKDGRFRWNRLENLLVQGKKDSDFNAKDALQPVLKLLLGVDGEELRVLVIKEAVRVTEAIILGSVVESYKSIPDVIRTLVFNFSATGPLVMNSAEQESMLELRAQVFRIWELLRSSDNFDPSMLQPILQVLQEPEARNLGGRVVGGITQRLAARLLQQVLRDPPTVSSPTS
;
A
#
# COMPACT_ATOMS: atom_id res chain seq x y z
N MET A 1 17.46 -19.33 14.64
CA MET A 1 18.69 -20.09 14.30
C MET A 1 18.57 -20.59 12.88
N ILE A 2 19.27 -19.96 11.94
CA ILE A 2 19.47 -20.56 10.61
C ILE A 2 20.44 -21.71 10.84
N ASN A 3 20.02 -22.95 10.60
CA ASN A 3 20.89 -24.10 10.73
C ASN A 3 21.84 -24.13 9.54
N VAL A 4 22.97 -23.42 9.66
CA VAL A 4 24.00 -23.30 8.62
C VAL A 4 24.51 -24.67 8.18
N ARG A 5 24.54 -25.66 9.09
CA ARG A 5 24.90 -27.06 8.77
C ARG A 5 23.92 -27.72 7.78
N ALA A 6 22.63 -27.40 7.85
CA ALA A 6 21.62 -27.90 6.91
C ALA A 6 21.76 -27.24 5.52
N ILE A 7 22.22 -25.98 5.47
CA ILE A 7 22.51 -25.28 4.21
C ILE A 7 23.72 -25.89 3.52
N PHE A 8 24.73 -26.41 4.23
CA PHE A 8 25.88 -27.04 3.56
C PHE A 8 25.61 -28.47 3.06
N PHE A 9 24.66 -29.21 3.65
CA PHE A 9 24.47 -30.64 3.33
C PHE A 9 23.59 -30.91 2.10
N ASN A 10 22.78 -29.96 1.66
CA ASN A 10 21.85 -30.14 0.53
C ASN A 10 22.41 -29.66 -0.84
N TRP A 11 23.64 -29.13 -0.87
CA TRP A 11 24.26 -28.55 -2.08
C TRP A 11 25.29 -29.48 -2.74
N LYS A 12 25.04 -30.80 -2.72
CA LYS A 12 25.99 -31.77 -3.27
C LYS A 12 26.00 -31.82 -4.81
N THR A 13 25.11 -31.12 -5.51
CA THR A 13 25.05 -31.17 -6.98
C THR A 13 24.65 -29.83 -7.60
N SER A 14 25.54 -29.30 -8.46
CA SER A 14 25.38 -28.21 -9.44
C SER A 14 26.04 -26.87 -9.08
N GLU A 15 27.14 -26.60 -9.80
CA GLU A 15 27.88 -25.33 -9.99
C GLU A 15 28.51 -24.60 -8.81
N GLN A 16 29.81 -24.35 -8.98
CA GLN A 16 30.75 -23.82 -7.99
C GLN A 16 30.33 -22.44 -7.49
N VAL A 17 29.86 -22.35 -6.24
CA VAL A 17 29.82 -21.09 -5.52
C VAL A 17 31.27 -20.60 -5.36
N PRO A 18 31.63 -19.40 -5.87
CA PRO A 18 32.98 -18.89 -5.76
C PRO A 18 33.50 -18.87 -4.31
N ALA A 19 34.78 -19.21 -4.11
CA ALA A 19 35.39 -19.36 -2.78
C ALA A 19 35.24 -18.12 -1.87
N TYR A 20 35.14 -16.92 -2.45
CA TYR A 20 34.94 -15.69 -1.68
C TYR A 20 33.59 -15.67 -0.92
N TYR A 21 32.53 -16.29 -1.45
CA TYR A 21 31.26 -16.39 -0.72
C TYR A 21 31.40 -17.25 0.55
N ALA A 22 32.17 -18.35 0.48
CA ALA A 22 32.43 -19.18 1.66
C ALA A 22 33.20 -18.40 2.74
N LEU A 23 34.13 -17.53 2.34
CA LEU A 23 34.85 -16.65 3.26
C LEU A 23 33.92 -15.59 3.89
N ILE A 24 33.05 -14.97 3.10
CA ILE A 24 32.04 -14.00 3.59
C ILE A 24 31.08 -14.66 4.59
N LEU A 25 30.59 -15.87 4.27
CA LEU A 25 29.69 -16.60 5.18
C LEU A 25 30.40 -17.01 6.49
N ARG A 26 31.68 -17.39 6.41
CA ARG A 26 32.47 -17.72 7.60
C ARG A 26 32.71 -16.49 8.48
N SER A 27 33.01 -15.33 7.91
CA SER A 27 33.16 -14.11 8.70
C SER A 27 31.84 -13.66 9.32
N LEU A 28 30.72 -13.74 8.58
CA LEU A 28 29.38 -13.43 9.08
C LEU A 28 28.98 -14.33 10.26
N THR A 29 29.22 -15.64 10.17
CA THR A 29 28.88 -16.56 11.28
C THR A 29 29.70 -16.31 12.53
N VAL A 30 30.97 -15.92 12.41
CA VAL A 30 31.79 -15.50 13.55
C VAL A 30 31.26 -14.21 14.16
N LEU A 31 30.93 -13.21 13.34
CA LEU A 31 30.36 -11.95 13.82
C LEU A 31 28.99 -12.15 14.50
N GLU A 32 28.13 -13.02 13.95
CA GLU A 32 26.86 -13.39 14.57
C GLU A 32 27.08 -14.09 15.92
N GLY A 33 28.06 -14.98 16.00
CA GLY A 33 28.44 -15.64 17.27
C GLY A 33 28.91 -14.65 18.34
N LEU A 34 29.70 -13.64 17.95
CA LEU A 34 30.11 -12.57 18.86
C LEU A 34 28.93 -11.69 19.30
N ALA A 35 28.03 -11.36 18.37
CA ALA A 35 26.84 -10.58 18.68
C ALA A 35 25.90 -11.33 19.65
N LEU A 36 25.71 -12.63 19.46
CA LEU A 36 24.93 -13.49 20.36
C LEU A 36 25.55 -13.64 21.75
N TYR A 37 26.88 -13.55 21.86
CA TYR A 37 27.56 -13.51 23.15
C TYR A 37 27.24 -12.22 23.92
N ALA A 38 27.15 -11.08 23.22
CA ALA A 38 26.81 -9.80 23.84
C ALA A 38 25.30 -9.66 24.14
N ASP A 39 24.44 -10.10 23.22
CA ASP A 39 22.98 -10.14 23.38
C ASP A 39 22.45 -11.52 22.96
N PRO A 40 22.07 -12.39 23.92
CA PRO A 40 21.53 -13.71 23.63
C PRO A 40 20.24 -13.73 22.77
N ASN A 41 19.50 -12.61 22.73
CA ASN A 41 18.29 -12.48 21.94
C ASN A 41 18.53 -11.85 20.55
N PHE A 42 19.79 -11.58 20.21
CA PHE A 42 20.15 -10.95 18.95
C PHE A 42 19.69 -11.78 17.74
N LYS A 43 19.11 -11.10 16.75
CA LYS A 43 18.67 -11.70 15.49
C LYS A 43 19.22 -10.87 14.34
N VAL A 44 20.25 -11.37 13.66
CA VAL A 44 20.93 -10.66 12.55
C VAL A 44 19.96 -10.19 11.46
N LEU A 45 18.97 -11.02 11.11
CA LEU A 45 17.95 -10.67 10.12
C LEU A 45 17.03 -9.54 10.59
N ALA A 46 16.68 -9.51 11.88
CA ALA A 46 15.85 -8.46 12.44
C ALA A 46 16.62 -7.13 12.53
N ALA A 47 17.90 -7.20 12.91
CA ALA A 47 18.79 -6.04 12.99
C ALA A 47 19.07 -5.41 11.62
N SER A 48 19.12 -6.22 10.56
CA SER A 48 19.35 -5.73 9.18
C SER A 48 18.09 -5.27 8.47
N TYR A 49 16.90 -5.59 8.99
CA TYR A 49 15.64 -5.28 8.30
C TYR A 49 15.41 -3.79 8.04
N PRO A 50 15.67 -2.85 8.97
CA PRO A 50 15.58 -1.41 8.70
C PRO A 50 16.38 -0.96 7.48
N TYR A 51 17.62 -1.42 7.38
CA TYR A 51 18.51 -1.10 6.26
C TYR A 51 17.96 -1.61 4.93
N PHE A 52 17.51 -2.87 4.87
CA PHE A 52 16.91 -3.42 3.65
C PHE A 52 15.61 -2.71 3.27
N ALA A 53 14.77 -2.37 4.26
CA ALA A 53 13.52 -1.66 4.01
C ALA A 53 13.75 -0.26 3.43
N LYS A 54 14.68 0.51 4.03
CA LYS A 54 15.14 1.79 3.46
C LYS A 54 15.66 1.59 2.05
N ARG A 55 16.59 0.65 1.85
CA ARG A 55 17.25 0.45 0.56
C ARG A 55 16.27 0.05 -0.54
N LEU A 56 15.29 -0.81 -0.26
CA LEU A 56 14.23 -1.15 -1.21
C LEU A 56 13.39 0.07 -1.61
N LEU A 57 13.17 1.01 -0.69
CA LEU A 57 12.38 2.22 -0.95
C LEU A 57 13.17 3.28 -1.72
N THR A 58 14.47 3.45 -1.43
CA THR A 58 15.25 4.62 -1.91
C THR A 58 16.22 4.31 -3.04
N ASP A 59 16.67 3.06 -3.21
CA ASP A 59 17.73 2.72 -4.15
C ASP A 59 17.21 2.76 -5.62
N PRO A 60 17.90 3.47 -6.53
CA PRO A 60 17.49 3.53 -7.93
C PRO A 60 17.77 2.26 -8.74
N ASN A 61 18.41 1.24 -8.17
CA ASN A 61 18.74 -0.02 -8.87
C ASN A 61 17.48 -0.69 -9.46
N PRO A 62 17.46 -1.01 -10.77
CA PRO A 62 16.33 -1.69 -11.42
C PRO A 62 15.88 -2.98 -10.72
N TYR A 63 16.82 -3.83 -10.31
CA TYR A 63 16.50 -5.10 -9.63
C TYR A 63 15.79 -4.89 -8.28
N LEU A 64 16.16 -3.85 -7.52
CA LEU A 64 15.48 -3.52 -6.26
C LEU A 64 14.11 -2.91 -6.49
N ARG A 65 13.93 -2.19 -7.60
CA ARG A 65 12.61 -1.66 -8.00
C ARG A 65 11.67 -2.78 -8.36
N ASP A 66 12.11 -3.74 -9.17
CA ASP A 66 11.29 -4.89 -9.55
C ASP A 66 10.90 -5.69 -8.30
N ALA A 67 11.85 -5.94 -7.39
CA ALA A 67 11.58 -6.58 -6.12
C ALA A 67 10.59 -5.79 -5.24
N LEU A 68 10.68 -4.45 -5.23
CA LEU A 68 9.71 -3.60 -4.53
C LEU A 68 8.31 -3.73 -5.14
N ILE A 69 8.19 -3.70 -6.47
CA ILE A 69 6.91 -3.85 -7.18
C ILE A 69 6.29 -5.21 -6.88
N GLU A 70 7.05 -6.30 -6.99
CA GLU A 70 6.58 -7.65 -6.68
C GLU A 70 6.17 -7.81 -5.20
N LEU A 71 6.84 -7.10 -4.29
CA LEU A 71 6.48 -7.11 -2.88
C LEU A 71 5.15 -6.36 -2.65
N LEU A 72 4.99 -5.20 -3.28
CA LEU A 72 3.87 -4.27 -3.10
C LEU A 72 2.64 -4.64 -3.91
N PHE A 73 2.79 -5.31 -5.05
CA PHE A 73 1.69 -5.73 -5.90
C PHE A 73 1.67 -7.25 -6.00
N LYS A 74 0.49 -7.84 -5.75
CA LYS A 74 0.26 -9.26 -5.96
C LYS A 74 -1.14 -9.46 -6.52
N ASP A 75 -1.27 -10.29 -7.55
CA ASP A 75 -2.54 -10.61 -8.21
C ASP A 75 -3.32 -9.34 -8.63
N GLY A 76 -2.60 -8.32 -9.11
CA GLY A 76 -3.16 -7.04 -9.51
C GLY A 76 -3.81 -6.22 -8.37
N ARG A 77 -3.40 -6.48 -7.12
CA ARG A 77 -3.81 -5.74 -5.92
C ARG A 77 -2.62 -5.18 -5.17
N PHE A 78 -2.76 -3.95 -4.71
CA PHE A 78 -1.75 -3.31 -3.88
C PHE A 78 -1.82 -3.82 -2.43
N ARG A 79 -0.66 -4.09 -1.86
CA ARG A 79 -0.47 -4.62 -0.51
C ARG A 79 -0.05 -3.50 0.42
N TRP A 80 -1.01 -2.69 0.82
CA TRP A 80 -0.81 -1.59 1.76
C TRP A 80 -0.08 -2.00 3.05
N ASN A 81 -0.39 -3.19 3.58
CA ASN A 81 0.31 -3.77 4.73
C ASN A 81 1.83 -3.88 4.51
N ARG A 82 2.28 -4.19 3.28
CA ARG A 82 3.71 -4.29 2.97
C ARG A 82 4.36 -2.93 2.89
N LEU A 83 3.70 -1.95 2.27
CA LEU A 83 4.19 -0.58 2.23
C LEU A 83 4.33 0.00 3.65
N GLU A 84 3.28 -0.13 4.46
CA GLU A 84 3.27 0.33 5.85
C GLU A 84 4.44 -0.28 6.64
N ASN A 85 4.61 -1.60 6.56
CA ASN A 85 5.72 -2.29 7.21
C ASN A 85 7.10 -1.80 6.73
N LEU A 86 7.28 -1.60 5.42
CA LEU A 86 8.53 -1.07 4.89
C LEU A 86 8.81 0.34 5.40
N LEU A 87 7.81 1.22 5.44
CA LEU A 87 7.97 2.59 5.94
C LEU A 87 8.28 2.62 7.44
N VAL A 88 7.55 1.84 8.24
CA VAL A 88 7.79 1.71 9.70
C VAL A 88 9.21 1.25 10.00
N GLN A 89 9.75 0.35 9.17
CA GLN A 89 11.06 -0.25 9.41
C GLN A 89 12.18 0.59 8.81
N GLY A 90 11.96 1.14 7.60
CA GLY A 90 12.86 2.08 6.97
C GLY A 90 13.10 3.31 7.85
N LYS A 91 12.06 3.88 8.47
CA LYS A 91 12.17 5.03 9.38
C LYS A 91 13.07 4.77 10.61
N LYS A 92 13.34 3.52 10.98
CA LYS A 92 14.26 3.20 12.09
C LYS A 92 15.73 3.41 11.72
N ASP A 93 16.04 3.49 10.43
CA ASP A 93 17.36 3.87 9.92
C ASP A 93 17.48 5.40 9.96
N SER A 94 18.55 5.93 10.57
CA SER A 94 18.72 7.38 10.80
C SER A 94 18.76 8.22 9.53
N ASP A 95 19.14 7.59 8.42
CA ASP A 95 19.34 8.22 7.12
C ASP A 95 18.10 8.03 6.21
N PHE A 96 16.96 7.60 6.76
CA PHE A 96 15.74 7.43 5.99
C PHE A 96 15.09 8.78 5.69
N ASN A 97 14.87 9.06 4.41
CA ASN A 97 14.11 10.22 3.96
C ASN A 97 12.92 9.78 3.08
N ALA A 98 11.71 10.17 3.46
CA ALA A 98 10.50 9.87 2.72
C ALA A 98 10.52 10.43 1.28
N LYS A 99 11.23 11.55 1.05
CA LYS A 99 11.41 12.12 -0.29
C LYS A 99 12.17 11.18 -1.21
N ASP A 100 13.25 10.59 -0.70
CA ASP A 100 14.10 9.69 -1.46
C ASP A 100 13.40 8.36 -1.74
N ALA A 101 12.46 7.96 -0.87
CA ALA A 101 11.63 6.77 -1.07
C ALA A 101 10.60 6.91 -2.20
N LEU A 102 10.14 8.13 -2.50
CA LEU A 102 9.10 8.37 -3.51
C LEU A 102 9.68 8.56 -4.92
N GLN A 103 10.89 9.12 -5.03
CA GLN A 103 11.49 9.47 -6.31
C GLN A 103 11.63 8.28 -7.29
N PRO A 104 12.17 7.11 -6.89
CA PRO A 104 12.28 5.96 -7.80
C PRO A 104 10.93 5.48 -8.33
N VAL A 105 9.92 5.46 -7.45
CA VAL A 105 8.56 5.00 -7.79
C VAL A 105 7.88 5.98 -8.74
N LEU A 106 7.99 7.28 -8.49
CA LEU A 106 7.46 8.32 -9.38
C LEU A 106 8.11 8.25 -10.75
N LYS A 107 9.45 8.15 -10.80
CA LYS A 107 10.19 8.02 -12.06
C LYS A 107 9.79 6.77 -12.84
N LEU A 108 9.50 5.66 -12.16
CA LEU A 108 9.05 4.43 -12.81
C LEU A 108 7.61 4.55 -13.31
N LEU A 109 6.71 5.09 -12.49
CA LEU A 109 5.30 5.30 -12.86
C LEU A 109 5.18 6.21 -14.10
N LEU A 110 5.99 7.25 -14.15
CA LEU A 110 6.01 8.24 -15.23
C LEU A 110 6.95 7.85 -16.38
N GLY A 111 7.71 6.77 -16.22
CA GLY A 111 8.62 6.27 -17.24
C GLY A 111 7.88 5.53 -18.36
N VAL A 112 8.57 5.43 -19.51
CA VAL A 112 8.10 4.70 -20.70
C VAL A 112 7.79 3.24 -20.38
N ASP A 113 8.62 2.60 -19.54
CA ASP A 113 8.50 1.18 -19.18
C ASP A 113 7.43 0.89 -18.10
N GLY A 114 6.76 1.93 -17.61
CA GLY A 114 5.83 1.85 -16.47
C GLY A 114 4.37 1.55 -16.80
N GLU A 115 4.00 1.21 -18.04
CA GLU A 115 2.59 1.05 -18.46
C GLU A 115 1.79 0.07 -17.57
N GLU A 116 2.35 -1.09 -17.25
CA GLU A 116 1.67 -2.09 -16.41
C GLU A 116 1.47 -1.56 -14.98
N LEU A 117 2.50 -0.95 -14.41
CA LEU A 117 2.42 -0.32 -13.09
C LEU A 117 1.39 0.82 -13.07
N ARG A 118 1.31 1.61 -14.13
CA ARG A 118 0.33 2.70 -14.28
C ARG A 118 -1.11 2.17 -14.20
N VAL A 119 -1.42 1.07 -14.87
CA VAL A 119 -2.75 0.44 -14.79
C VAL A 119 -3.08 0.02 -13.36
N LEU A 120 -2.13 -0.62 -12.66
CA LEU A 120 -2.32 -1.06 -11.28
C LEU A 120 -2.50 0.12 -10.32
N VAL A 121 -1.71 1.18 -10.48
CA VAL A 121 -1.79 2.39 -9.66
C VAL A 121 -3.08 3.15 -9.92
N ILE A 122 -3.53 3.26 -11.18
CA ILE A 122 -4.84 3.88 -11.50
C ILE A 122 -5.96 3.13 -10.77
N LYS A 123 -5.97 1.79 -10.88
CA LYS A 123 -6.99 0.96 -10.23
C LYS A 123 -7.01 1.14 -8.71
N GLU A 124 -5.83 1.18 -8.09
CA GLU A 124 -5.73 1.39 -6.65
C GLU A 124 -6.09 2.83 -6.25
N ALA A 125 -5.70 3.84 -7.03
CA ALA A 125 -6.05 5.24 -6.78
C ALA A 125 -7.57 5.47 -6.81
N VAL A 126 -8.28 4.84 -7.75
CA VAL A 126 -9.75 4.85 -7.78
C VAL A 126 -10.31 4.23 -6.50
N ARG A 127 -9.77 3.10 -6.04
CA ARG A 127 -10.21 2.41 -4.81
C ARG A 127 -9.96 3.25 -3.55
N VAL A 128 -8.80 3.89 -3.45
CA VAL A 128 -8.46 4.80 -2.33
C VAL A 128 -9.37 6.01 -2.31
N THR A 129 -9.57 6.65 -3.47
CA THR A 129 -10.41 7.84 -3.57
C THR A 129 -11.85 7.53 -3.19
N GLU A 130 -12.37 6.41 -3.68
CA GLU A 130 -13.68 5.91 -3.27
C GLU A 130 -13.76 5.66 -1.76
N ALA A 131 -12.75 5.00 -1.18
CA ALA A 131 -12.71 4.71 0.25
C ALA A 131 -12.68 5.97 1.11
N ILE A 132 -11.97 7.02 0.68
CA ILE A 132 -11.94 8.31 1.36
C ILE A 132 -13.30 9.00 1.26
N ILE A 133 -13.86 9.15 0.05
CA ILE A 133 -15.12 9.87 -0.18
C ILE A 133 -16.28 9.14 0.49
N LEU A 134 -16.51 7.88 0.12
CA LEU A 134 -17.65 7.11 0.60
C LEU A 134 -17.47 6.70 2.06
N GLY A 135 -16.24 6.42 2.51
CA GLY A 135 -15.97 6.17 3.92
C GLY A 135 -16.31 7.36 4.81
N SER A 136 -16.04 8.58 4.34
CA SER A 136 -16.40 9.82 5.06
C SER A 136 -17.92 10.02 5.12
N VAL A 137 -18.64 9.73 4.04
CA VAL A 137 -20.12 9.77 4.01
C VAL A 137 -20.72 8.77 5.00
N VAL A 138 -20.21 7.54 5.00
CA VAL A 138 -20.64 6.46 5.89
C VAL A 138 -20.40 6.81 7.36
N GLU A 139 -19.21 7.34 7.68
CA GLU A 139 -18.86 7.74 9.05
C GLU A 139 -19.68 8.94 9.52
N SER A 140 -19.86 9.94 8.65
CA SER A 140 -20.71 11.10 8.93
C SER A 140 -22.16 10.70 9.13
N TYR A 141 -22.66 9.74 8.35
CA TYR A 141 -23.99 9.18 8.58
C TYR A 141 -24.11 8.55 9.96
N LYS A 142 -23.10 7.77 10.40
CA LYS A 142 -23.06 7.15 11.74
C LYS A 142 -22.98 8.16 12.89
N SER A 143 -22.50 9.38 12.68
CA SER A 143 -22.41 10.42 13.72
C SER A 143 -23.62 11.36 13.80
N ILE A 144 -24.49 11.38 12.78
CA ILE A 144 -25.72 12.20 12.78
C ILE A 144 -26.80 11.59 13.71
N PRO A 145 -27.47 12.37 14.58
CA PRO A 145 -28.59 11.90 15.40
C PRO A 145 -29.78 11.37 14.58
N ASP A 146 -30.48 10.34 15.07
CA ASP A 146 -31.56 9.64 14.35
C ASP A 146 -32.69 10.56 13.86
N VAL A 147 -33.02 11.59 14.63
CA VAL A 147 -34.03 12.59 14.26
C VAL A 147 -33.64 13.32 12.96
N ILE A 148 -32.36 13.65 12.79
CA ILE A 148 -31.86 14.32 11.58
C ILE A 148 -31.72 13.33 10.43
N ARG A 149 -31.36 12.07 10.70
CA ARG A 149 -31.28 11.02 9.67
C ARG A 149 -32.61 10.82 8.95
N THR A 150 -33.70 10.73 9.70
CA THR A 150 -35.05 10.53 9.13
C THR A 150 -35.53 11.73 8.30
N LEU A 151 -35.13 12.95 8.67
CA LEU A 151 -35.50 14.18 7.97
C LEU A 151 -34.71 14.40 6.67
N VAL A 152 -33.40 14.15 6.67
CA VAL A 152 -32.53 14.40 5.51
C VAL A 152 -32.56 13.24 4.52
N PHE A 153 -32.65 12.01 5.02
CA PHE A 153 -32.58 10.79 4.22
C PHE A 153 -33.85 9.97 4.43
N ASN A 154 -34.98 10.48 3.92
CA ASN A 154 -36.28 9.78 3.92
C ASN A 154 -36.31 8.59 2.91
N PHE A 155 -35.15 7.99 2.61
CA PHE A 155 -34.95 6.94 1.62
C PHE A 155 -34.25 5.74 2.29
N SER A 156 -35.05 4.76 2.70
CA SER A 156 -34.68 3.42 3.16
C SER A 156 -33.92 3.26 4.50
N ALA A 157 -34.31 2.24 5.27
CA ALA A 157 -33.68 1.82 6.53
C ALA A 157 -32.29 1.16 6.36
N THR A 158 -31.74 1.14 5.15
CA THR A 158 -30.54 0.38 4.76
C THR A 158 -29.24 1.18 4.75
N GLY A 159 -29.26 2.47 5.11
CA GLY A 159 -28.08 3.33 5.19
C GLY A 159 -27.87 4.22 3.96
N PRO A 160 -26.85 5.10 3.97
CA PRO A 160 -26.68 6.17 2.98
C PRO A 160 -26.21 5.67 1.60
N LEU A 161 -25.67 4.46 1.52
CA LEU A 161 -25.09 3.87 0.32
C LEU A 161 -25.43 2.37 0.26
N VAL A 162 -25.64 1.85 -0.95
CA VAL A 162 -25.86 0.42 -1.18
C VAL A 162 -24.52 -0.31 -1.14
N MET A 163 -24.15 -0.86 0.01
CA MET A 163 -22.97 -1.71 0.21
C MET A 163 -23.27 -2.79 1.24
N ASN A 164 -22.63 -3.96 1.11
CA ASN A 164 -22.65 -4.94 2.19
C ASN A 164 -21.77 -4.45 3.36
N SER A 165 -22.11 -4.89 4.58
CA SER A 165 -21.32 -4.69 5.80
C SER A 165 -19.83 -5.02 5.62
N ALA A 166 -19.50 -6.16 5.01
CA ALA A 166 -18.12 -6.58 4.76
C ALA A 166 -17.38 -5.66 3.77
N GLU A 167 -18.08 -5.16 2.74
CA GLU A 167 -17.49 -4.22 1.79
C GLU A 167 -17.20 -2.89 2.46
N GLN A 168 -18.16 -2.39 3.25
CA GLN A 168 -18.01 -1.18 4.03
C GLN A 168 -16.83 -1.26 5.01
N GLU A 169 -16.68 -2.37 5.73
CA GLU A 169 -15.57 -2.60 6.66
C GLU A 169 -14.21 -2.59 5.92
N SER A 170 -14.10 -3.33 4.82
CA SER A 170 -12.86 -3.36 4.02
C SER A 170 -12.48 -1.98 3.44
N MET A 171 -13.48 -1.17 3.10
CA MET A 171 -13.30 0.18 2.60
C MET A 171 -12.81 1.12 3.70
N LEU A 172 -13.38 1.02 4.91
CA LEU A 172 -12.96 1.79 6.07
C LEU A 172 -11.56 1.40 6.54
N GLU A 173 -11.23 0.10 6.52
CA GLU A 173 -9.88 -0.39 6.84
C GLU A 173 -8.84 0.18 5.86
N LEU A 174 -9.13 0.15 4.55
CA LEU A 174 -8.26 0.72 3.53
C LEU A 174 -8.06 2.22 3.74
N ARG A 175 -9.12 2.97 4.00
CA ARG A 175 -9.04 4.40 4.33
C ARG A 175 -8.15 4.65 5.56
N ALA A 176 -8.36 3.91 6.64
CA ALA A 176 -7.57 4.05 7.86
C ALA A 176 -6.09 3.74 7.60
N GLN A 177 -5.81 2.71 6.81
CA GLN A 177 -4.46 2.33 6.45
C GLN A 177 -3.74 3.40 5.60
N VAL A 178 -4.42 3.97 4.61
CA VAL A 178 -3.90 5.07 3.80
C VAL A 178 -3.53 6.26 4.69
N PHE A 179 -4.39 6.61 5.67
CA PHE A 179 -4.08 7.69 6.61
C PHE A 179 -2.92 7.38 7.55
N ARG A 180 -2.75 6.14 8.01
CA ARG A 180 -1.57 5.75 8.79
C ARG A 180 -0.28 5.91 7.97
N ILE A 181 -0.29 5.47 6.72
CA ILE A 181 0.87 5.65 5.82
C ILE A 181 1.15 7.13 5.56
N TRP A 182 0.10 7.92 5.33
CA TRP A 182 0.23 9.37 5.19
C TRP A 182 0.88 10.00 6.42
N GLU A 183 0.46 9.59 7.62
CA GLU A 183 1.03 10.06 8.88
C GLU A 183 2.48 9.60 9.07
N LEU A 184 2.82 8.37 8.67
CA LEU A 184 4.21 7.89 8.68
C LEU A 184 5.12 8.71 7.77
N LEU A 185 4.64 9.06 6.57
CA LEU A 185 5.37 9.90 5.64
C LEU A 185 5.52 11.33 6.19
N ARG A 186 4.43 11.92 6.67
CA ARG A 186 4.42 13.28 7.23
C ARG A 186 5.25 13.43 8.49
N SER A 187 5.27 12.41 9.35
CA SER A 187 6.04 12.40 10.61
C SER A 187 7.53 12.10 10.42
N SER A 188 8.01 11.90 9.18
CA SER A 188 9.44 11.86 8.91
C SER A 188 9.99 13.29 8.94
N ASP A 189 11.18 13.49 9.51
CA ASP A 189 11.73 14.81 9.89
C ASP A 189 11.92 15.79 8.71
N ASN A 190 11.67 15.36 7.46
CA ASN A 190 11.93 16.12 6.25
C ASN A 190 10.78 16.12 5.22
N PHE A 191 9.58 15.66 5.58
CA PHE A 191 8.43 15.69 4.67
C PHE A 191 7.75 17.08 4.66
N ASP A 192 8.05 17.88 3.64
CA ASP A 192 7.38 19.16 3.38
C ASP A 192 6.33 18.97 2.27
N PRO A 193 5.05 19.35 2.45
CA PRO A 193 4.04 19.35 1.39
C PRO A 193 4.49 19.98 0.06
N SER A 194 5.43 20.94 0.10
CA SER A 194 6.02 21.54 -1.11
C SER A 194 6.77 20.53 -1.99
N MET A 195 7.23 19.40 -1.44
CA MET A 195 7.91 18.33 -2.20
C MET A 195 7.01 17.61 -3.19
N LEU A 196 5.68 17.78 -3.08
CA LEU A 196 4.70 17.27 -4.03
C LEU A 196 4.49 18.23 -5.22
N GLN A 197 5.02 19.47 -5.16
CA GLN A 197 4.91 20.42 -6.26
C GLN A 197 5.46 19.90 -7.59
N PRO A 198 6.64 19.22 -7.64
CA PRO A 198 7.12 18.63 -8.88
C PRO A 198 6.15 17.57 -9.41
N ILE A 199 5.44 16.84 -8.54
CA ILE A 199 4.43 15.86 -8.95
C ILE A 199 3.24 16.58 -9.60
N LEU A 200 2.81 17.72 -9.04
CA LEU A 200 1.76 18.55 -9.64
C LEU A 200 2.20 19.13 -10.98
N GLN A 201 3.48 19.50 -11.13
CA GLN A 201 4.04 19.96 -12.40
C GLN A 201 4.14 18.82 -13.42
N VAL A 202 4.60 17.64 -13.00
CA VAL A 202 4.61 16.45 -13.86
C VAL A 202 3.19 16.05 -14.24
N LEU A 203 2.18 16.25 -13.37
CA LEU A 203 0.78 16.05 -13.74
C LEU A 203 0.31 16.95 -14.90
N GLN A 204 1.03 18.04 -15.19
CA GLN A 204 0.75 18.89 -16.34
C GLN A 204 1.33 18.33 -17.65
N GLU A 205 2.24 17.36 -17.58
CA GLU A 205 2.75 16.66 -18.76
C GLU A 205 1.65 15.83 -19.43
N PRO A 206 1.68 15.68 -20.77
CA PRO A 206 0.64 14.96 -21.51
C PRO A 206 0.45 13.51 -21.04
N GLU A 207 1.55 12.84 -20.64
CA GLU A 207 1.54 11.46 -20.14
C GLU A 207 0.81 11.35 -18.79
N ALA A 208 1.10 12.27 -17.87
CA ALA A 208 0.47 12.31 -16.57
C ALA A 208 -0.97 12.85 -16.61
N ARG A 209 -1.32 13.69 -17.59
CA ARG A 209 -2.73 14.06 -17.86
C ARG A 209 -3.56 12.85 -18.28
N ASN A 210 -3.00 11.94 -19.07
CA ASN A 210 -3.68 10.70 -19.43
C ASN A 210 -3.95 9.84 -18.18
N LEU A 211 -2.95 9.70 -17.30
CA LEU A 211 -3.10 9.04 -16.01
C LEU A 211 -4.22 9.67 -15.17
N GLY A 212 -4.17 10.99 -14.98
CA GLY A 212 -5.18 11.73 -14.22
C GLY A 212 -6.60 11.55 -14.80
N GLY A 213 -6.72 11.65 -16.12
CA GLY A 213 -7.99 11.43 -16.84
C GLY A 213 -8.55 10.03 -16.62
N ARG A 214 -7.71 8.98 -16.63
CA ARG A 214 -8.14 7.60 -16.34
C ARG A 214 -8.58 7.41 -14.89
N VAL A 215 -7.87 8.03 -13.93
CA VAL A 215 -8.26 8.00 -12.51
C VAL A 215 -9.62 8.68 -12.31
N VAL A 216 -9.79 9.90 -12.81
CA VAL A 216 -11.05 10.65 -12.72
C VAL A 216 -12.19 9.91 -13.43
N GLY A 217 -11.93 9.35 -14.62
CA GLY A 217 -12.89 8.52 -15.35
C GLY A 217 -13.31 7.29 -14.56
N GLY A 218 -12.35 6.57 -13.97
CA GLY A 218 -12.61 5.40 -13.13
C GLY A 218 -13.41 5.73 -11.86
N ILE A 219 -13.10 6.86 -11.20
CA ILE A 219 -13.88 7.35 -10.05
C ILE A 219 -15.31 7.65 -10.48
N THR A 220 -15.48 8.43 -11.56
CA THR A 220 -16.80 8.84 -12.06
C THR A 220 -17.63 7.63 -12.45
N GLN A 221 -17.05 6.68 -13.18
CA GLN A 221 -17.72 5.45 -13.58
C GLN A 221 -18.19 4.64 -12.37
N ARG A 222 -17.32 4.49 -11.36
CA ARG A 222 -17.63 3.69 -10.17
C ARG A 222 -18.70 4.34 -9.29
N LEU A 223 -18.64 5.66 -9.13
CA LEU A 223 -19.67 6.43 -8.43
C LEU A 223 -21.00 6.38 -9.19
N ALA A 224 -20.99 6.58 -10.51
CA ALA A 224 -22.19 6.49 -11.34
C ALA A 224 -22.81 5.09 -11.29
N ALA A 225 -22.01 4.03 -11.35
CA ALA A 225 -22.49 2.65 -11.23
C ALA A 225 -23.20 2.41 -9.89
N ARG A 226 -22.66 2.94 -8.78
CA ARG A 226 -23.29 2.84 -7.46
C ARG A 226 -24.59 3.64 -7.36
N LEU A 227 -24.63 4.85 -7.92
CA LEU A 227 -25.85 5.66 -7.96
C LEU A 227 -26.95 4.97 -8.76
N LEU A 228 -26.60 4.40 -9.93
CA LEU A 228 -27.55 3.63 -10.73
C LEU A 228 -28.05 2.40 -9.97
N GLN A 229 -27.18 1.66 -9.28
CA GLN A 229 -27.59 0.54 -8.41
C GLN A 229 -28.51 0.99 -7.27
N GLN A 230 -28.32 2.19 -6.74
CA GLN A 230 -29.16 2.76 -5.70
C GLN A 230 -30.55 3.18 -6.21
N VAL A 231 -30.63 3.70 -7.43
CA VAL A 231 -31.89 4.15 -8.05
C VAL A 231 -32.70 2.98 -8.63
N LEU A 232 -32.05 1.96 -9.19
CA LEU A 232 -32.71 0.86 -9.92
C LEU A 232 -33.24 -0.28 -9.02
N ARG A 233 -33.25 -0.14 -7.68
CA ARG A 233 -33.77 -1.18 -6.78
C ARG A 233 -35.27 -1.02 -6.56
N ASP A 234 -36.03 -2.05 -6.94
CA ASP A 234 -37.44 -2.20 -6.58
C ASP A 234 -37.62 -2.23 -5.06
N PRO A 235 -38.71 -1.64 -4.51
CA PRO A 235 -39.04 -1.80 -3.09
C PRO A 235 -39.21 -3.29 -2.77
N PRO A 236 -38.85 -3.75 -1.56
CA PRO A 236 -39.08 -5.14 -1.18
C PRO A 236 -40.56 -5.47 -1.39
N THR A 237 -40.82 -6.47 -2.21
CA THR A 237 -42.16 -7.00 -2.41
C THR A 237 -42.71 -7.40 -1.06
N VAL A 238 -43.65 -6.61 -0.55
CA VAL A 238 -44.41 -6.94 0.65
C VAL A 238 -45.20 -8.19 0.29
N SER A 239 -44.72 -9.36 0.70
CA SER A 239 -45.51 -10.57 0.65
C SER A 239 -46.69 -10.36 1.59
N SER A 240 -47.84 -10.05 1.02
CA SER A 240 -49.12 -9.99 1.72
C SER A 240 -49.35 -11.30 2.47
N PRO A 241 -49.61 -11.28 3.79
CA PRO A 241 -49.99 -12.49 4.50
C PRO A 241 -51.41 -12.87 4.05
N THR A 242 -51.53 -13.97 3.30
CA THR A 242 -52.82 -14.57 2.99
C THR A 242 -53.45 -15.04 4.30
N SER A 243 -54.67 -14.57 4.55
CA SER A 243 -55.54 -14.96 5.66
C SER A 243 -55.98 -16.42 5.58
#